data_AF-A0A0S8B1C5-F1
#
_entry.id   AF-A0A0S8B1C5-F1
#
_cell.length_a   1.000
_cell.length_b   1.000
_cell.length_c   1.000
_cell.angle_alpha   90.00
_cell.angle_beta   90.00
_cell.angle_gamma   90.00
#
_symmetry.space_group_name_H-M   'P 1'
#
loop_
_entity.id
_entity.type
_entity.pdbx_description
1 polymer ?
#
loop_
_entity_poly.entity_id
_entity_poly.type
_entity_poly.pdbx_seq_one_letter_code
_entity_poly.pdbx_strand_id
1 'polypeptide(L)'
;MITKPQVVNRPHGLQWWSVRIAMAVCLLILGLGVIAWLVGQSAGSDLIKQYPALGQLVALSSNSQQVIAEKSGHDIALQQPELVVEAIHQLGETTSAVAQPPTLQIATTSPGLTPPFEVPAVAPSETPQVKPSPTPISSPTPSVPPDQQEFTLRTDFRDGKMIYVGVGGDIEGVVNPTLVVAPGTMVRAILVNGDGITHDLFFPDFDARTAEIGRKEQTAEVTFTVTADQVGTFVYYCTLPGHREAGQEGQFIVSER
;
A
#
# COMPACT_ATOMS: atom_id res chain seq x y z
N MET A 1 -90.04 44.01 3.66
CA MET A 1 -89.56 42.82 4.39
C MET A 1 -88.45 42.21 3.56
N ILE A 2 -87.19 42.36 3.98
CA ILE A 2 -86.02 41.89 3.24
C ILE A 2 -85.60 40.55 3.88
N THR A 3 -85.85 39.46 3.20
CA THR A 3 -85.42 38.11 3.58
C THR A 3 -83.95 37.93 3.19
N LYS A 4 -83.09 37.84 4.21
CA LYS A 4 -81.65 37.57 4.06
C LYS A 4 -81.47 36.11 3.59
N PRO A 5 -80.70 35.82 2.53
CA PRO A 5 -80.47 34.44 2.10
C PRO A 5 -79.67 33.70 3.17
N GLN A 6 -80.17 32.55 3.58
CA GLN A 6 -79.48 31.64 4.51
C GLN A 6 -78.31 30.99 3.75
N VAL A 7 -77.09 31.31 4.16
CA VAL A 7 -75.88 30.61 3.67
C VAL A 7 -75.89 29.20 4.27
N VAL A 8 -76.20 28.20 3.44
CA VAL A 8 -76.11 26.79 3.82
C VAL A 8 -74.64 26.41 3.93
N ASN A 9 -74.11 26.46 5.15
CA ASN A 9 -72.77 25.98 5.45
C ASN A 9 -72.80 24.45 5.48
N ARG A 10 -72.42 23.79 4.37
CA ARG A 10 -72.31 22.33 4.33
C ARG A 10 -71.03 21.92 5.05
N PRO A 11 -71.08 21.18 6.17
CA PRO A 11 -69.86 20.70 6.82
C PRO A 11 -69.15 19.74 5.85
N HIS A 12 -67.90 20.06 5.51
CA HIS A 12 -67.08 19.17 4.69
C HIS A 12 -66.84 17.88 5.47
N GLY A 13 -67.49 16.79 5.05
CA GLY A 13 -67.38 15.48 5.68
C GLY A 13 -65.96 14.95 5.67
N LEU A 14 -65.69 13.96 6.52
CA LEU A 14 -64.38 13.33 6.72
C LEU A 14 -63.66 12.96 5.40
N GLN A 15 -64.42 12.58 4.36
CA GLN A 15 -63.92 12.27 3.03
C GLN A 15 -63.25 13.46 2.31
N TRP A 16 -63.70 14.69 2.55
CA TRP A 16 -63.09 15.90 1.98
C TRP A 16 -61.71 16.17 2.59
N TRP A 17 -61.56 15.93 3.89
CA TRP A 17 -60.27 16.02 4.57
C TRP A 17 -59.32 14.92 4.12
N SER A 18 -59.80 13.68 3.98
CA SER A 18 -58.99 12.55 3.51
C SER A 18 -58.41 12.79 2.12
N VAL A 19 -59.19 13.33 1.18
CA VAL A 19 -58.72 13.61 -0.19
C VAL A 19 -57.67 14.73 -0.19
N ARG A 20 -57.82 15.78 0.62
CA ARG A 20 -56.85 16.88 0.69
C ARG A 20 -55.54 16.46 1.35
N ILE A 21 -55.60 15.62 2.39
CA ILE A 21 -54.41 15.05 3.02
C ILE A 21 -53.68 14.14 2.05
N ALA A 22 -54.39 13.26 1.34
CA ALA A 22 -53.79 12.37 0.34
C ALA A 22 -53.10 13.15 -0.78
N MET A 23 -53.72 14.22 -1.28
CA MET A 23 -53.11 15.10 -2.29
C MET A 23 -51.87 15.83 -1.76
N ALA A 24 -51.89 16.33 -0.52
CA ALA A 24 -50.74 17.00 0.08
C ALA A 24 -49.55 16.03 0.29
N VAL A 25 -49.82 14.81 0.75
CA VAL A 25 -48.80 13.75 0.90
C VAL A 25 -48.23 13.34 -0.46
N CYS A 26 -49.07 13.20 -1.48
CA CYS A 26 -48.62 12.88 -2.83
C CYS A 26 -47.70 13.96 -3.41
N LEU A 27 -48.04 15.25 -3.23
CA LEU A 27 -47.19 16.36 -3.65
C LEU A 27 -45.86 16.42 -2.88
N LEU A 28 -45.87 16.10 -1.58
CA LEU A 28 -44.65 16.01 -0.77
C LEU A 28 -43.71 14.89 -1.26
N ILE A 29 -44.26 13.71 -1.57
CA ILE A 29 -43.49 12.57 -2.08
C ILE A 29 -42.91 12.90 -3.46
N LEU A 30 -43.69 13.51 -4.35
CA LEU A 30 -43.21 13.94 -5.66
C LEU A 30 -42.11 15.01 -5.55
N GLY A 31 -42.27 15.97 -4.64
CA GLY A 31 -41.25 17.00 -4.37
C GLY A 31 -39.94 16.41 -3.86
N LEU A 32 -40.00 15.47 -2.89
CA LEU A 32 -38.82 14.77 -2.38
C LEU A 32 -38.12 13.94 -3.47
N GLY A 33 -38.89 13.30 -4.36
CA GLY A 33 -38.35 12.57 -5.51
C GLY A 33 -37.59 13.47 -6.49
N VAL A 34 -38.12 14.66 -6.79
CA VAL A 34 -37.43 15.64 -7.65
C VAL A 34 -36.15 16.17 -7.00
N ILE A 35 -36.18 16.44 -5.69
CA ILE A 35 -34.97 16.87 -4.95
C ILE A 35 -33.92 15.77 -4.96
N ALA A 36 -34.29 14.52 -4.68
CA ALA A 36 -33.37 13.38 -4.73
C ALA A 36 -32.78 13.17 -6.15
N TRP A 37 -33.58 13.35 -7.20
CA TRP A 37 -33.14 13.26 -8.59
C TRP A 37 -32.19 14.40 -8.98
N LEU A 38 -32.43 15.62 -8.50
CA LEU A 38 -31.54 16.78 -8.72
C LEU A 38 -30.20 16.61 -8.00
N VAL A 39 -30.21 16.14 -6.74
CA VAL A 39 -28.98 15.83 -5.98
C VAL A 39 -28.22 14.66 -6.60
N GLY A 40 -28.93 13.66 -7.13
CA GLY A 40 -28.31 12.56 -7.88
C GLY A 40 -27.62 13.02 -9.16
N GLN A 41 -28.19 13.98 -9.89
CA GLN A 41 -27.55 14.57 -11.07
C GLN A 41 -26.29 15.39 -10.73
N SER A 42 -26.29 16.16 -9.65
CA SER A 42 -25.09 16.92 -9.25
C SER A 42 -23.96 15.98 -8.83
N ALA A 43 -24.27 14.97 -8.00
CA ALA A 43 -23.29 13.99 -7.55
C ALA A 43 -22.70 13.14 -8.71
N GLY A 44 -23.53 12.77 -9.70
CA GLY A 44 -23.05 12.09 -10.90
C GLY A 44 -22.10 12.94 -11.75
N SER A 45 -22.31 14.25 -11.81
CA SER A 45 -21.48 15.14 -12.62
C SER A 45 -20.09 15.42 -12.03
N ASP A 46 -19.96 15.40 -10.70
CA ASP A 46 -18.68 15.61 -10.03
C ASP A 46 -17.84 14.32 -9.98
N LEU A 47 -18.49 13.15 -9.84
CA LEU A 47 -17.80 11.86 -9.90
C LEU A 47 -17.28 11.53 -11.31
N ILE A 48 -17.99 11.92 -12.38
CA ILE A 48 -17.53 11.73 -13.76
C ILE A 48 -16.32 12.62 -14.11
N LYS A 49 -16.23 13.81 -13.51
CA LYS A 49 -15.06 14.69 -13.67
C LYS A 49 -13.83 14.18 -12.90
N GLN A 50 -14.06 13.49 -11.78
CA GLN A 50 -12.99 13.00 -10.91
C GLN A 50 -12.53 11.57 -11.26
N TYR A 51 -13.40 10.77 -11.90
CA TYR A 51 -13.11 9.41 -12.36
C TYR A 51 -13.80 9.13 -13.72
N PRO A 52 -13.15 9.38 -14.87
CA PRO A 52 -13.66 8.85 -16.13
C PRO A 52 -13.60 7.32 -16.07
N ALA A 53 -14.74 6.66 -16.29
CA ALA A 53 -14.81 5.20 -16.27
C ALA A 53 -13.88 4.56 -17.34
N LEU A 54 -13.30 3.40 -16.99
CA LEU A 54 -12.45 2.51 -17.79
C LEU A 54 -13.16 1.87 -19.02
N GLY A 55 -14.05 2.60 -19.67
CA GLY A 55 -14.86 2.12 -20.80
C GLY A 55 -15.05 3.13 -21.94
N GLN A 56 -14.59 4.38 -21.81
CA GLN A 56 -14.50 5.28 -22.95
C GLN A 56 -13.10 5.22 -23.58
N LEU A 57 -12.75 4.00 -23.99
CA LEU A 57 -11.84 3.82 -25.11
C LEU A 57 -12.46 4.54 -26.31
N VAL A 58 -11.74 5.55 -26.79
CA VAL A 58 -11.57 5.86 -28.20
C VAL A 58 -12.80 5.52 -29.04
N ALA A 59 -13.63 6.53 -29.28
CA ALA A 59 -14.41 6.58 -30.50
C ALA A 59 -13.43 6.46 -31.67
N LEU A 60 -13.22 5.22 -32.13
CA LEU A 60 -12.53 4.93 -33.37
C LEU A 60 -13.32 5.65 -34.46
N SER A 61 -12.74 6.72 -34.96
CA SER A 61 -13.11 7.32 -36.24
C SER A 61 -13.29 6.19 -37.25
N SER A 62 -14.40 6.18 -37.97
CA SER A 62 -14.83 5.12 -38.88
C SER A 62 -13.91 4.86 -40.07
N ASN A 63 -12.71 5.46 -40.09
CA ASN A 63 -11.68 5.35 -41.11
C ASN A 63 -10.27 5.00 -40.57
N SER A 64 -10.08 4.61 -39.31
CA SER A 64 -8.76 4.17 -38.85
C SER A 64 -8.50 2.71 -39.23
N GLN A 65 -7.55 2.49 -40.14
CA GLN A 65 -7.09 1.16 -40.54
C GLN A 65 -6.37 0.48 -39.36
N GLN A 66 -6.92 -0.63 -38.87
CA GLN A 66 -6.33 -1.43 -37.81
C GLN A 66 -5.09 -2.15 -38.36
N VAL A 67 -3.91 -1.85 -37.82
CA VAL A 67 -2.69 -2.61 -38.10
C VAL A 67 -2.52 -3.65 -36.99
N ILE A 68 -2.71 -4.92 -37.32
CA ILE A 68 -2.46 -6.05 -36.41
C ILE A 68 -0.98 -6.42 -36.56
N ALA A 69 -0.20 -6.26 -35.49
CA ALA A 69 1.18 -6.72 -35.46
C ALA A 69 1.21 -8.23 -35.19
N GLU A 70 1.34 -9.05 -36.24
CA GLU A 70 1.39 -10.52 -36.14
C GLU A 70 2.72 -11.06 -35.56
N LYS A 71 3.62 -10.19 -35.11
CA LYS A 71 4.90 -10.56 -34.49
C LYS A 71 5.28 -9.64 -33.33
N SER A 72 4.40 -9.56 -32.33
CA SER A 72 4.81 -9.07 -31.01
C SER A 72 5.53 -10.20 -30.27
N GLY A 73 6.83 -10.05 -30.03
CA GLY A 73 7.67 -11.01 -29.29
C GLY A 73 7.41 -11.00 -27.78
N HIS A 74 6.17 -11.13 -27.35
CA HIS A 74 5.84 -11.43 -25.95
C HIS A 74 5.71 -12.94 -25.80
N ASP A 75 6.74 -13.58 -25.26
CA ASP A 75 6.67 -14.97 -24.80
C ASP A 75 5.72 -15.05 -23.60
N ILE A 76 4.46 -15.40 -23.88
CA ILE A 76 3.59 -15.99 -22.86
C ILE A 76 4.19 -17.38 -22.59
N ALA A 77 4.79 -17.56 -21.41
CA ALA A 77 5.38 -18.82 -20.99
C ALA A 77 4.32 -19.94 -20.94
N LEU A 78 4.12 -20.62 -22.08
CA LEU A 78 3.17 -21.71 -22.31
C LEU A 78 3.64 -23.07 -21.76
N GLN A 79 4.68 -23.11 -20.93
CA GLN A 79 5.36 -24.35 -20.54
C GLN A 79 5.32 -24.69 -19.03
N GLN A 80 4.49 -24.02 -18.23
CA GLN A 80 4.23 -24.41 -16.84
C GLN A 80 2.73 -24.32 -16.47
N PRO A 81 1.89 -25.27 -16.91
CA PRO A 81 0.45 -25.26 -16.61
C PRO A 81 0.07 -25.67 -15.17
N GLU A 82 0.99 -26.21 -14.36
CA GLU A 82 0.67 -26.75 -13.03
C GLU A 82 0.53 -25.69 -11.91
N LEU A 83 0.88 -24.42 -12.17
CA LEU A 83 0.75 -23.35 -11.16
C LEU A 83 -0.56 -22.53 -11.26
N VAL A 84 -1.42 -22.82 -12.24
CA VAL A 84 -2.71 -22.13 -12.41
C VAL A 84 -3.88 -22.92 -11.78
N VAL A 85 -3.72 -24.22 -11.51
CA VAL A 85 -4.80 -25.06 -10.94
C VAL A 85 -4.86 -24.98 -9.40
N GLU A 86 -3.72 -24.86 -8.71
CA GLU A 86 -3.69 -24.81 -7.23
C GLU A 86 -4.22 -23.47 -6.66
N ALA A 87 -4.12 -22.38 -7.42
CA ALA A 87 -4.65 -21.08 -7.01
C ALA A 87 -6.19 -21.01 -7.03
N ILE A 88 -6.86 -21.87 -7.81
CA ILE A 88 -8.33 -21.86 -7.93
C ILE A 88 -8.98 -22.84 -6.92
N HIS A 89 -8.24 -23.80 -6.36
CA HIS A 89 -8.79 -24.71 -5.35
C HIS A 89 -8.78 -24.12 -3.92
N GLN A 90 -8.07 -23.02 -3.65
CA GLN A 90 -8.04 -22.38 -2.31
C GLN A 90 -9.09 -21.27 -2.08
N LEU A 91 -9.96 -20.97 -3.04
CA LEU A 91 -11.07 -20.02 -2.86
C LEU A 91 -12.45 -20.72 -2.75
N GLY A 92 -12.50 -22.05 -2.69
CA GLY A 92 -13.73 -22.84 -2.55
C GLY A 92 -14.17 -23.15 -1.12
N GLU A 93 -13.32 -22.97 -0.10
CA GLU A 93 -13.60 -23.49 1.26
C GLU A 93 -13.82 -22.42 2.33
N THR A 94 -14.33 -21.24 1.96
CA THR A 94 -14.75 -20.23 2.96
C THR A 94 -16.18 -19.75 2.78
N THR A 95 -17.09 -20.58 2.25
CA THR A 95 -18.55 -20.32 2.36
C THR A 95 -19.38 -21.60 2.48
N SER A 96 -19.29 -22.34 3.59
CA SER A 96 -20.43 -23.16 4.06
C SER A 96 -20.32 -23.60 5.52
N ALA A 97 -21.11 -22.88 6.32
CA ALA A 97 -21.67 -23.13 7.64
C ALA A 97 -21.59 -24.55 8.32
N VAL A 98 -21.21 -24.49 9.61
CA VAL A 98 -21.90 -25.04 10.81
C VAL A 98 -21.85 -26.55 11.10
N ALA A 99 -21.16 -26.95 12.18
CA ALA A 99 -21.68 -27.82 13.27
C ALA A 99 -20.71 -28.00 14.48
N GLN A 100 -21.00 -27.27 15.58
CA GLN A 100 -20.81 -27.58 17.03
C GLN A 100 -19.41 -27.83 17.68
N PRO A 101 -19.25 -27.53 19.01
CA PRO A 101 -17.96 -27.22 19.64
C PRO A 101 -17.44 -28.31 20.61
N PRO A 102 -16.19 -28.19 21.11
CA PRO A 102 -15.88 -28.69 22.45
C PRO A 102 -15.25 -27.63 23.38
N THR A 103 -16.01 -27.35 24.45
CA THR A 103 -15.65 -27.20 25.87
C THR A 103 -14.26 -26.69 26.28
N LEU A 104 -14.26 -25.50 26.90
CA LEU A 104 -13.23 -24.99 27.82
C LEU A 104 -13.12 -25.87 29.07
N GLN A 105 -11.90 -26.25 29.46
CA GLN A 105 -11.61 -26.71 30.81
C GLN A 105 -10.47 -25.89 31.43
N ILE A 106 -10.87 -25.02 32.35
CA ILE A 106 -10.04 -24.44 33.40
C ILE A 106 -10.10 -25.43 34.57
N ALA A 107 -8.96 -25.83 35.12
CA ALA A 107 -8.91 -26.55 36.38
C ALA A 107 -7.98 -25.81 37.35
N THR A 108 -8.60 -25.17 38.33
CA THR A 108 -7.99 -24.68 39.57
C THR A 108 -8.54 -25.54 40.69
N THR A 109 -7.70 -26.22 41.48
CA THR A 109 -7.97 -26.57 42.90
C THR A 109 -6.70 -27.09 43.60
N SER A 110 -6.26 -26.36 44.64
CA SER A 110 -5.62 -26.89 45.87
C SER A 110 -6.71 -27.50 46.78
N PRO A 111 -6.48 -28.19 47.95
CA PRO A 111 -5.37 -28.00 48.92
C PRO A 111 -4.82 -29.26 49.69
N GLY A 112 -3.70 -29.07 50.41
CA GLY A 112 -3.55 -29.47 51.83
C GLY A 112 -2.80 -30.76 52.21
N LEU A 113 -1.62 -30.61 52.85
CA LEU A 113 -1.21 -31.13 54.18
C LEU A 113 0.31 -31.44 54.30
N THR A 114 0.97 -30.61 55.11
CA THR A 114 2.31 -30.65 55.76
C THR A 114 2.54 -31.84 56.73
N PRO A 115 3.71 -32.03 57.42
CA PRO A 115 5.11 -31.52 57.31
C PRO A 115 6.17 -32.66 57.61
N PRO A 116 7.36 -32.52 58.26
CA PRO A 116 8.25 -31.37 58.58
C PRO A 116 9.80 -31.58 58.38
N PHE A 117 10.57 -30.48 58.57
CA PHE A 117 12.02 -30.33 58.84
C PHE A 117 12.99 -30.71 57.70
N GLU A 118 14.01 -29.93 57.32
CA GLU A 118 14.99 -29.19 58.14
C GLU A 118 15.65 -28.04 57.35
N VAL A 119 15.98 -26.93 58.03
CA VAL A 119 16.79 -25.80 57.52
C VAL A 119 17.91 -25.58 58.54
N PRO A 120 19.16 -25.40 58.11
CA PRO A 120 19.80 -24.06 58.26
C PRO A 120 20.79 -23.79 57.09
N ALA A 121 21.29 -22.61 56.77
CA ALA A 121 21.10 -21.22 57.12
C ALA A 121 21.93 -20.43 56.07
N VAL A 122 21.49 -19.26 55.63
CA VAL A 122 22.33 -18.35 54.83
C VAL A 122 22.37 -17.00 55.55
N ALA A 123 23.56 -16.60 55.97
CA ALA A 123 23.88 -15.23 56.37
C ALA A 123 24.61 -14.50 55.22
N PRO A 124 24.52 -13.16 55.11
CA PRO A 124 24.89 -12.42 53.91
C PRO A 124 26.25 -11.69 54.02
N SER A 125 26.68 -11.21 52.85
CA SER A 125 27.70 -10.18 52.57
C SER A 125 29.18 -10.58 52.66
N GLU A 126 29.86 -10.50 51.51
CA GLU A 126 31.04 -9.65 51.31
C GLU A 126 31.43 -9.65 49.82
N THR A 127 31.42 -8.49 49.18
CA THR A 127 32.25 -8.21 47.98
C THR A 127 33.61 -7.76 48.53
N PRO A 128 34.77 -8.19 48.00
CA PRO A 128 35.37 -7.37 46.95
C PRO A 128 36.39 -8.07 45.97
N GLN A 129 36.59 -7.42 44.82
CA GLN A 129 37.82 -7.37 43.99
C GLN A 129 37.93 -8.20 42.69
N VAL A 130 37.65 -7.45 41.61
CA VAL A 130 38.25 -7.42 40.27
C VAL A 130 39.56 -8.20 40.06
N LYS A 131 39.56 -9.06 39.03
CA LYS A 131 40.75 -9.50 38.28
C LYS A 131 40.46 -9.29 36.77
N PRO A 132 41.39 -8.70 35.98
CA PRO A 132 41.08 -8.23 34.63
C PRO A 132 40.89 -9.38 33.64
N SER A 133 39.87 -9.23 32.79
CA SER A 133 39.56 -10.09 31.64
C SER A 133 40.64 -9.98 30.55
N PRO A 134 41.00 -11.07 29.85
CA PRO A 134 41.81 -10.98 28.65
C PRO A 134 41.03 -10.28 27.52
N THR A 135 41.78 -9.53 26.73
CA THR A 135 41.41 -8.62 25.63
C THR A 135 40.43 -9.23 24.61
N PRO A 136 39.42 -8.47 24.13
CA PRO A 136 38.61 -8.90 22.99
C PRO A 136 39.45 -8.85 21.71
N ILE A 137 39.49 -9.96 20.98
CA ILE A 137 39.98 -10.02 19.61
C ILE A 137 38.97 -9.25 18.75
N SER A 138 39.36 -8.09 18.23
CA SER A 138 38.60 -7.35 17.24
C SER A 138 38.42 -8.22 16.00
N SER A 139 37.18 -8.61 15.70
CA SER A 139 36.80 -9.06 14.36
C SER A 139 37.08 -7.93 13.37
N PRO A 140 37.73 -8.16 12.22
CA PRO A 140 37.81 -7.14 11.20
C PRO A 140 36.40 -6.88 10.67
N THR A 141 35.89 -5.67 10.89
CA THR A 141 34.82 -5.10 10.08
C THR A 141 35.20 -5.30 8.61
N PRO A 142 34.33 -5.83 7.73
CA PRO A 142 34.59 -5.82 6.30
C PRO A 142 34.72 -4.37 5.85
N SER A 143 35.95 -3.91 5.65
CA SER A 143 36.25 -2.63 5.04
C SER A 143 35.73 -2.69 3.61
N VAL A 144 34.67 -1.93 3.32
CA VAL A 144 34.21 -1.67 1.95
C VAL A 144 35.45 -1.26 1.13
N PRO A 145 35.77 -1.93 0.01
CA PRO A 145 36.86 -1.54 -0.86
C PRO A 145 36.76 -0.05 -1.20
N PRO A 146 37.88 0.69 -1.30
CA PRO A 146 37.85 2.14 -1.50
C PRO A 146 37.10 2.59 -2.77
N ASP A 147 36.91 1.68 -3.72
CA ASP A 147 36.23 1.91 -4.99
C ASP A 147 34.78 1.38 -4.99
N GLN A 148 34.23 0.98 -3.84
CA GLN A 148 32.83 0.58 -3.69
C GLN A 148 32.05 1.62 -2.88
N GLN A 149 30.89 2.02 -3.40
CA GLN A 149 29.97 2.90 -2.69
C GLN A 149 28.61 2.23 -2.54
N GLU A 150 28.07 2.26 -1.33
CA GLU A 150 26.80 1.64 -0.98
C GLU A 150 25.74 2.69 -0.70
N PHE A 151 24.54 2.46 -1.22
CA PHE A 151 23.36 3.26 -0.92
C PHE A 151 22.22 2.36 -0.45
N THR A 152 21.56 2.74 0.63
CA THR A 152 20.31 2.09 1.04
C THR A 152 19.16 3.06 0.84
N LEU A 153 18.15 2.60 0.10
CA LEU A 153 16.90 3.31 -0.15
C LEU A 153 15.76 2.50 0.46
N ARG A 154 14.90 3.17 1.23
CA ARG A 154 13.70 2.59 1.81
C ARG A 154 12.46 3.16 1.12
N THR A 155 11.53 2.32 0.70
CA THR A 155 10.25 2.79 0.14
C THR A 155 9.38 3.36 1.26
N ASP A 156 8.64 4.40 0.93
CA ASP A 156 7.68 5.01 1.84
C ASP A 156 6.51 5.59 1.05
N PHE A 157 5.37 5.68 1.70
CA PHE A 157 4.16 6.29 1.17
C PHE A 157 3.67 7.39 2.12
N ARG A 158 3.85 8.65 1.73
CA ARG A 158 3.39 9.80 2.50
C ARG A 158 2.91 10.93 1.60
N ASP A 159 1.92 11.67 2.08
CA ASP A 159 1.31 12.79 1.35
C ASP A 159 0.80 12.41 -0.05
N GLY A 160 0.34 11.17 -0.21
CA GLY A 160 -0.16 10.64 -1.48
C GLY A 160 0.92 10.35 -2.53
N LYS A 161 2.20 10.39 -2.15
CA LYS A 161 3.33 10.10 -3.03
C LYS A 161 4.00 8.79 -2.65
N MET A 162 4.43 8.04 -3.66
CA MET A 162 5.37 6.93 -3.50
C MET A 162 6.78 7.49 -3.64
N ILE A 163 7.66 7.22 -2.69
CA ILE A 163 9.00 7.81 -2.64
C ILE A 163 10.04 6.79 -2.21
N TYR A 164 11.30 7.10 -2.51
CA TYR A 164 12.44 6.51 -1.82
C TYR A 164 12.91 7.45 -0.71
N VAL A 165 13.34 6.89 0.41
CA VAL A 165 13.95 7.62 1.53
C VAL A 165 15.33 7.04 1.75
N GLY A 166 16.36 7.90 1.73
CA GLY A 166 17.72 7.45 1.99
C GLY A 166 17.90 6.97 3.43
N VAL A 167 18.69 5.92 3.60
CA VAL A 167 19.05 5.34 4.90
C VAL A 167 20.58 5.27 5.00
N GLY A 168 21.12 5.91 6.03
CA GLY A 168 22.53 6.01 6.33
C GLY A 168 23.26 7.15 5.60
N GLY A 169 24.44 7.48 6.13
CA GLY A 169 25.38 8.42 5.51
C GLY A 169 24.79 9.79 5.21
N ASP A 170 25.16 10.35 4.06
CA ASP A 170 24.77 11.70 3.63
C ASP A 170 23.33 11.79 3.10
N ILE A 171 22.65 10.65 2.94
CA ILE A 171 21.29 10.57 2.38
C ILE A 171 20.21 10.27 3.43
N GLU A 172 20.57 10.14 4.71
CA GLU A 172 19.64 9.77 5.79
C GLU A 172 18.39 10.66 5.82
N GLY A 173 17.22 10.03 5.70
CA GLY A 173 15.91 10.69 5.74
C GLY A 173 15.57 11.54 4.50
N VAL A 174 16.50 11.68 3.54
CA VAL A 174 16.30 12.49 2.34
C VAL A 174 15.33 11.78 1.39
N VAL A 175 14.31 12.50 0.94
CA VAL A 175 13.36 12.01 -0.07
C VAL A 175 14.00 12.01 -1.44
N ASN A 176 13.87 10.89 -2.16
CA ASN A 176 14.40 10.69 -3.50
C ASN A 176 15.82 11.26 -3.64
N PRO A 177 16.76 10.80 -2.77
CA PRO A 177 18.06 11.43 -2.62
C PRO A 177 18.82 11.47 -3.94
N THR A 178 19.56 12.55 -4.16
CA THR A 178 20.54 12.54 -5.25
C THR A 178 21.72 11.67 -4.83
N LEU A 179 21.97 10.61 -5.58
CA LEU A 179 23.08 9.68 -5.33
C LEU A 179 24.28 10.13 -6.15
N VAL A 180 25.40 10.44 -5.49
CA VAL A 180 26.59 10.98 -6.16
C VAL A 180 27.74 9.99 -6.05
N VAL A 181 28.36 9.66 -7.19
CA VAL A 181 29.50 8.75 -7.28
C VAL A 181 30.57 9.27 -8.23
N ALA A 182 31.81 8.83 -8.03
CA ALA A 182 32.90 9.10 -8.97
C ALA A 182 32.92 8.04 -10.09
N PRO A 183 33.42 8.37 -11.30
CA PRO A 183 33.69 7.35 -12.30
C PRO A 183 34.67 6.30 -11.78
N GLY A 184 34.49 5.04 -12.21
CA GLY A 184 35.25 3.88 -11.71
C GLY A 184 34.67 3.23 -10.45
N THR A 185 33.64 3.82 -9.83
CA THR A 185 33.01 3.30 -8.62
C THR A 185 32.15 2.07 -8.92
N MET A 186 32.29 1.02 -8.11
CA MET A 186 31.33 -0.08 -8.02
C MET A 186 30.20 0.32 -7.06
N VAL A 187 29.01 0.53 -7.59
CA VAL A 187 27.83 0.93 -6.82
C VAL A 187 27.08 -0.31 -6.37
N ARG A 188 26.78 -0.40 -5.06
CA ARG A 188 25.81 -1.35 -4.49
C ARG A 188 24.60 -0.58 -3.99
N ALA A 189 23.46 -0.74 -4.65
CA ALA A 189 22.20 -0.12 -4.24
C ALA A 189 21.29 -1.17 -3.61
N ILE A 190 20.85 -0.90 -2.38
CA ILE A 190 19.98 -1.76 -1.59
C ILE A 190 18.62 -1.09 -1.50
N LEU A 191 17.58 -1.82 -1.88
CA LEU A 191 16.19 -1.42 -1.70
C LEU A 191 15.60 -2.16 -0.50
N VAL A 192 14.97 -1.42 0.41
CA VAL A 192 14.17 -1.96 1.52
C VAL A 192 12.71 -1.56 1.30
N ASN A 193 11.81 -2.53 1.24
CA ASN A 193 10.39 -2.26 1.14
C ASN A 193 9.83 -1.80 2.50
N GLY A 194 9.54 -0.51 2.66
CA GLY A 194 9.08 0.06 3.94
C GLY A 194 7.56 0.16 4.09
N ASP A 195 6.82 0.20 2.99
CA ASP A 195 5.37 0.44 2.91
C ASP A 195 4.54 -0.83 2.63
N GLY A 196 5.17 -1.91 2.17
CA GLY A 196 4.52 -3.19 1.87
C GLY A 196 3.80 -3.24 0.52
N ILE A 197 4.08 -2.27 -0.37
CA ILE A 197 3.60 -2.26 -1.76
C ILE A 197 4.72 -2.85 -2.65
N THR A 198 4.42 -3.44 -3.81
CA THR A 198 5.47 -3.98 -4.68
C THR A 198 6.33 -2.87 -5.28
N HIS A 199 7.65 -2.96 -5.10
CA HIS A 199 8.61 -2.00 -5.66
C HIS A 199 9.81 -2.70 -6.26
N ASP A 200 10.47 -2.01 -7.18
CA ASP A 200 11.83 -2.25 -7.61
C ASP A 200 12.64 -0.96 -7.54
N LEU A 201 13.91 -1.03 -7.95
CA LEU A 201 14.79 0.11 -8.14
C LEU A 201 15.57 -0.12 -9.43
N PHE A 202 15.43 0.79 -10.39
CA PHE A 202 16.05 0.68 -11.70
C PHE A 202 16.88 1.91 -12.07
N PHE A 203 18.10 1.65 -12.53
CA PHE A 203 19.04 2.60 -13.10
C PHE A 203 19.14 2.33 -14.62
N PRO A 204 18.35 3.01 -15.46
CA PRO A 204 18.22 2.71 -16.89
C PRO A 204 19.52 2.85 -17.67
N ASP A 205 20.30 3.91 -17.42
CA ASP A 205 21.55 4.19 -18.14
C ASP A 205 22.68 3.21 -17.80
N PHE A 206 22.47 2.34 -16.80
CA PHE A 206 23.41 1.33 -16.33
C PHE A 206 22.86 -0.10 -16.51
N ASP A 207 21.66 -0.25 -17.09
CA ASP A 207 20.92 -1.51 -17.22
C ASP A 207 20.89 -2.34 -15.91
N ALA A 208 20.74 -1.63 -14.79
CA ALA A 208 20.87 -2.22 -13.46
C ALA A 208 19.57 -2.08 -12.68
N ARG A 209 18.93 -3.20 -12.36
CA ARG A 209 17.71 -3.25 -11.54
C ARG A 209 17.78 -4.26 -10.40
N THR A 210 17.06 -3.98 -9.32
CA THR A 210 16.74 -4.97 -8.30
C THR A 210 15.65 -5.92 -8.79
N ALA A 211 15.47 -7.04 -8.08
CA ALA A 211 14.22 -7.79 -8.17
C ALA A 211 13.05 -6.96 -7.62
N GLU A 212 11.83 -7.27 -8.05
CA GLU A 212 10.62 -6.75 -7.42
C GLU A 212 10.44 -7.36 -6.02
N ILE A 213 10.12 -6.51 -5.05
CA ILE A 213 9.89 -6.90 -3.65
C ILE A 213 8.57 -6.32 -3.17
N GLY A 214 7.72 -7.17 -2.59
CA GLY A 214 6.35 -6.78 -2.19
C GLY A 214 6.03 -6.98 -0.72
N ARG A 215 6.87 -7.69 0.04
CA ARG A 215 6.65 -7.85 1.48
C ARG A 215 7.31 -6.69 2.23
N LYS A 216 6.64 -6.20 3.27
CA LYS A 216 7.23 -5.21 4.17
C LYS A 216 8.51 -5.76 4.81
N GLU A 217 9.53 -4.91 4.90
CA GLU A 217 10.91 -5.21 5.30
C GLU A 217 11.66 -6.19 4.39
N GLN A 218 11.09 -6.60 3.25
CA GLN A 218 11.84 -7.34 2.24
C GLN A 218 12.94 -6.45 1.66
N THR A 219 14.06 -7.07 1.31
CA THR A 219 15.18 -6.38 0.67
C THR A 219 15.51 -7.00 -0.68
N ALA A 220 16.00 -6.15 -1.58
CA ALA A 220 16.67 -6.57 -2.80
C ALA A 220 17.85 -5.63 -3.07
N GLU A 221 18.80 -6.07 -3.86
CA GLU A 221 20.00 -5.31 -4.18
C GLU A 221 20.35 -5.42 -5.65
N VAL A 222 21.10 -4.43 -6.12
CA VAL A 222 21.72 -4.42 -7.44
C VAL A 222 23.12 -3.84 -7.33
N THR A 223 24.06 -4.40 -8.10
CA THR A 223 25.43 -3.91 -8.18
C THR A 223 25.80 -3.64 -9.63
N PHE A 224 26.45 -2.51 -9.89
CA PHE A 224 26.96 -2.15 -11.22
C PHE A 224 28.19 -1.26 -11.08
N THR A 225 29.01 -1.21 -12.13
CA THR A 225 30.21 -0.37 -12.15
C THR A 225 29.98 0.83 -13.06
N VAL A 226 30.33 2.01 -12.55
CA VAL A 226 30.30 3.24 -13.33
C VAL A 226 31.63 3.39 -14.08
N THR A 227 31.58 3.58 -15.39
CA THR A 227 32.77 3.78 -16.23
C THR A 227 33.10 5.26 -16.44
N ALA A 228 34.33 5.55 -16.89
CA ALA A 228 34.80 6.91 -17.11
C ALA A 228 33.99 7.69 -18.16
N ASP A 229 33.38 7.00 -19.12
CA ASP A 229 32.53 7.57 -20.16
C ASP A 229 31.08 7.82 -19.71
N GLN A 230 30.71 7.42 -18.50
CA GLN A 230 29.37 7.61 -17.93
C GLN A 230 29.29 8.83 -17.00
N VAL A 231 30.07 9.88 -17.24
CA VAL A 231 29.95 11.15 -16.50
C VAL A 231 28.66 11.87 -16.92
N GLY A 232 27.85 12.28 -15.95
CA GLY A 232 26.58 12.97 -16.23
C GLY A 232 25.56 12.91 -15.09
N THR A 233 24.35 13.37 -15.41
CA THR A 233 23.18 13.28 -14.55
C THR A 233 22.19 12.30 -15.15
N PHE A 234 21.85 11.27 -14.38
CA PHE A 234 20.97 10.18 -14.72
C PHE A 234 19.82 10.12 -13.72
N VAL A 235 18.89 9.21 -13.96
CA VAL A 235 17.76 8.97 -13.06
C VAL A 235 17.80 7.56 -12.51
N TYR A 236 17.13 7.35 -11.39
CA TYR A 236 16.69 6.04 -10.94
C TYR A 236 15.21 6.12 -10.55
N TYR A 237 14.46 5.06 -10.82
CA TYR A 237 13.01 5.06 -10.56
C TYR A 237 12.45 3.65 -10.35
N CYS A 238 11.21 3.58 -9.87
CA CYS A 238 10.44 2.33 -9.81
C CYS A 238 9.73 2.08 -11.13
N THR A 239 9.90 0.89 -11.72
CA THR A 239 9.35 0.54 -13.04
C THR A 239 7.89 0.09 -13.01
N LEU A 240 7.34 -0.13 -11.81
CA LEU A 240 5.97 -0.56 -11.60
C LEU A 240 4.99 0.52 -12.11
N PRO A 241 3.91 0.15 -12.83
CA PRO A 241 2.99 1.11 -13.42
C PRO A 241 2.42 2.11 -12.41
N GLY A 242 2.56 3.41 -12.69
CA GLY A 242 2.03 4.48 -11.84
C GLY A 242 2.96 4.91 -10.70
N HIS A 243 3.99 4.13 -10.36
CA HIS A 243 4.85 4.40 -9.20
C HIS A 243 5.77 5.59 -9.45
N ARG A 244 6.38 5.63 -10.64
CA ARG A 244 7.18 6.77 -11.08
C ARG A 244 6.35 8.04 -11.15
N GLU A 245 5.15 7.97 -11.72
CA GLU A 245 4.21 9.10 -11.83
C GLU A 245 3.73 9.59 -10.46
N ALA A 246 3.63 8.69 -9.47
CA ALA A 246 3.34 9.02 -8.08
C ALA A 246 4.54 9.66 -7.34
N GLY A 247 5.70 9.75 -7.99
CA GLY A 247 6.88 10.47 -7.49
C GLY A 247 8.06 9.58 -7.11
N GLN A 248 8.05 8.28 -7.43
CA GLN A 248 9.10 7.36 -7.02
C GLN A 248 10.29 7.38 -8.01
N GLU A 249 10.98 8.52 -8.05
CA GLU A 249 12.12 8.82 -8.92
C GLU A 249 13.12 9.73 -8.18
N GLY A 250 14.42 9.47 -8.33
CA GLY A 250 15.49 10.37 -7.90
C GLY A 250 16.61 10.48 -8.94
N GLN A 251 17.63 11.29 -8.61
CA GLN A 251 18.77 11.57 -9.49
C GLN A 251 20.00 10.75 -9.12
N PHE A 252 20.74 10.30 -10.13
CA PHE A 252 22.04 9.65 -9.98
C PHE A 252 23.09 10.47 -10.73
N ILE A 253 24.07 11.03 -10.02
CA ILE A 253 25.11 11.90 -10.59
C ILE A 253 26.44 11.17 -10.58
N VAL A 254 27.05 11.10 -11.75
CA VAL A 254 28.43 10.67 -11.93
C VAL A 254 29.25 11.90 -12.26
N SER A 255 30.18 12.27 -11.38
CA SER A 255 31.07 13.41 -11.60
C SER A 255 32.46 13.14 -11.04
N GLU A 256 33.48 13.74 -11.66
CA GLU A 256 34.80 13.83 -11.03
C GLU A 256 34.68 14.62 -9.72
N ARG A 257 35.29 14.12 -8.65
CA ARG A 257 35.33 14.82 -7.36
C ARG A 257 36.22 16.05 -7.41
#